data_AF-A0A949D9U8-F1
#
_entry.id   AF-A0A949D9U8-F1
#
_cell.length_a   1.000
_cell.length_b   1.000
_cell.length_c   1.000
_cell.angle_alpha   90.00
_cell.angle_beta   90.00
_cell.angle_gamma   90.00
#
_symmetry.space_group_name_H-M   'P 1'
#
loop_
_entity.id
_entity.type
_entity.pdbx_description
1 polymer ?
#
loop_
_entity_poly.entity_id
_entity_poly.type
_entity_poly.pdbx_seq_one_letter_code
_entity_poly.pdbx_strand_id
1 'polypeptide(L)' 'MSEKSSTFYLFARPSFIGGVAHVLDLGANLQIYNKSKTADEADYIALLNDWIAVGDDIKMSINKYEQENKKEDAK' A
#
# COMPACT_ATOMS: atom_id res chain seq x y z
N MET A 1 2.59 9.70 12.41
CA MET A 1 2.18 8.35 11.98
C MET A 1 2.02 8.42 10.47
N SER A 2 3.00 7.96 9.69
CA SER A 2 2.88 7.96 8.23
C SER A 2 1.98 6.79 7.87
N GLU A 3 0.72 7.08 7.57
CA GLU A 3 -0.19 6.13 6.92
C GLU A 3 0.42 5.81 5.56
N LYS A 4 1.16 4.70 5.54
CA LYS A 4 1.69 4.06 4.34
C LYS A 4 0.55 3.96 3.33
N SER A 5 0.76 4.52 2.13
CA SER A 5 -0.16 4.51 0.99
C SER A 5 -1.08 3.30 1.03
N SER A 6 -2.39 3.56 1.05
CA SER A 6 -3.41 2.53 1.18
C SER A 6 -3.64 1.81 -0.13
N THR A 7 -2.55 1.31 -0.74
CA THR A 7 -2.55 0.43 -1.91
C THR A 7 -3.56 -0.71 -1.73
N PHE A 8 -3.82 -1.11 -0.49
CA PHE A 8 -4.72 -2.20 -0.07
C PHE A 8 -6.16 -1.78 0.23
N TYR A 9 -6.65 -0.61 -0.21
CA TYR A 9 -7.94 -0.09 0.26
C TYR A 9 -9.12 -1.04 -0.04
N LEU A 10 -9.19 -1.64 -1.22
CA LEU A 10 -10.29 -2.54 -1.62
C LEU A 10 -10.02 -4.04 -1.42
N PHE A 11 -8.82 -4.41 -0.98
CA PHE A 11 -8.49 -5.82 -0.76
C PHE A 11 -8.08 -6.08 0.67
N ALA A 12 -8.55 -7.21 1.20
CA ALA A 12 -8.13 -7.68 2.50
C ALA A 12 -6.60 -7.81 2.53
N ARG A 13 -5.98 -7.24 3.56
CA ARG A 13 -4.53 -7.40 3.74
C ARG A 13 -4.23 -8.87 4.00
N PRO A 14 -3.40 -9.51 3.17
CA PRO A 14 -3.07 -10.92 3.37
C PRO A 14 -2.36 -11.09 4.71
N SER A 15 -2.69 -12.19 5.41
CA SER A 15 -2.03 -12.58 6.65
C SER A 15 -1.78 -14.08 6.66
N PHE A 16 -0.77 -14.52 7.40
CA PHE A 16 -0.40 -15.93 7.46
C PHE A 16 -1.55 -16.80 7.99
N ILE A 17 -2.17 -16.41 9.10
CA ILE A 17 -3.30 -17.12 9.70
C ILE A 17 -4.50 -17.11 8.75
N GLY A 18 -4.79 -15.96 8.13
CA GLY A 18 -5.85 -15.87 7.12
C GLY A 18 -5.62 -16.82 5.94
N GLY A 19 -4.37 -16.91 5.45
CA GLY A 19 -4.00 -17.83 4.38
C GLY A 19 -4.21 -19.31 4.73
N VAL A 20 -3.82 -19.73 5.94
CA VAL A 20 -4.07 -21.10 6.42
C VAL A 20 -5.57 -21.38 6.55
N ALA A 21 -6.34 -20.42 7.08
CA ALA A 21 -7.78 -20.56 7.21
C ALA A 21 -8.48 -20.68 5.84
N HIS A 22 -7.99 -19.94 4.83
CA HIS A 22 -8.50 -20.02 3.46
C HIS A 22 -8.34 -21.40 2.80
N VAL A 23 -7.30 -22.17 3.13
CA VAL A 23 -7.13 -23.54 2.60
C VAL A 23 -8.24 -24.48 3.07
N LEU A 24 -8.78 -24.24 4.26
CA LEU A 24 -9.85 -25.04 4.87
C LEU A 24 -11.25 -24.47 4.57
N ASP A 25 -11.34 -23.28 4.01
CA ASP A 25 -12.60 -22.59 3.67
C ASP A 25 -13.12 -23.04 2.29
N LEU A 26 -13.55 -24.31 2.22
CA LEU A 26 -14.15 -24.88 1.00
C LEU A 26 -15.48 -24.21 0.60
N GLY A 27 -16.08 -23.41 1.51
CA GLY A 27 -17.32 -22.68 1.29
C GLY A 27 -17.14 -21.20 0.91
N ALA A 28 -15.91 -20.72 0.76
CA ALA A 28 -15.58 -19.33 0.43
C ALA A 28 -16.18 -18.27 1.39
N ASN A 29 -16.37 -18.61 2.67
CA ASN A 29 -16.96 -17.72 3.67
C ASN A 29 -15.98 -16.67 4.20
N LEU A 30 -14.67 -16.89 4.05
CA LEU A 30 -13.62 -16.00 4.55
C LEU A 30 -13.22 -14.92 3.54
N GLN A 31 -13.75 -14.97 2.31
CA GLN A 31 -13.42 -14.04 1.23
C GLN A 31 -14.19 -12.72 1.38
N ILE A 32 -13.77 -11.90 2.36
CA ILE A 32 -14.38 -10.61 2.67
C ILE A 32 -13.51 -9.49 2.10
N TYR A 33 -14.02 -8.77 1.10
CA TYR A 33 -13.37 -7.59 0.53
C TYR A 33 -13.83 -6.31 1.22
N ASN A 34 -12.93 -5.32 1.27
CA ASN A 34 -13.31 -3.96 1.57
C ASN A 34 -14.18 -3.41 0.42
N LYS A 35 -15.15 -2.56 0.74
CA LYS A 35 -16.09 -2.00 -0.24
C LYS A 35 -16.14 -0.49 -0.12
N SER A 36 -16.08 0.20 -1.26
CA SER A 36 -16.49 1.60 -1.37
C SER A 36 -18.01 1.67 -1.51
N LYS A 37 -18.61 2.83 -1.15
CA LYS A 37 -20.05 3.04 -1.29
C LYS A 37 -20.47 3.17 -2.75
N THR A 38 -19.58 3.70 -3.60
CA THR A 38 -19.79 3.85 -5.04
C THR A 38 -18.54 3.46 -5.83
N ALA A 39 -18.72 3.18 -7.13
CA ALA A 39 -17.61 2.94 -8.06
C ALA A 39 -16.70 4.18 -8.17
N ASP A 40 -17.31 5.37 -8.31
CA ASP A 40 -16.56 6.64 -8.39
C ASP A 40 -15.66 6.88 -7.16
N GLU A 41 -16.13 6.51 -5.96
CA GLU A 41 -15.33 6.59 -4.73
C GLU A 41 -14.15 5.61 -4.76
N ALA A 42 -14.36 4.38 -5.25
CA ALA A 42 -13.30 3.39 -5.42
C ALA A 42 -12.22 3.90 -6.38
N ASP A 43 -12.61 4.42 -7.54
CA ASP A 43 -11.70 4.93 -8.56
C ASP A 43 -10.91 6.15 -8.07
N TYR A 44 -11.59 7.08 -7.38
CA TYR A 44 -10.95 8.24 -6.77
C TYR A 44 -9.87 7.84 -5.75
N ILE A 45 -10.19 6.90 -4.85
CA ILE A 45 -9.25 6.44 -3.83
C ILE A 45 -8.07 5.70 -4.47
N ALA A 46 -8.30 4.90 -5.52
CA ALA A 46 -7.24 4.22 -6.24
C ALA A 46 -6.24 5.22 -6.86
N LEU A 47 -6.73 6.20 -7.62
CA LEU A 47 -5.90 7.23 -8.25
C LEU A 47 -5.14 8.07 -7.23
N LEU A 48 -5.79 8.44 -6.12
CA LEU A 48 -5.15 9.18 -5.04
C LEU A 48 -3.98 8.39 -4.45
N ASN A 49 -4.17 7.09 -4.18
CA ASN A 49 -3.13 6.24 -3.61
C ASN A 49 -1.94 6.05 -4.56
N ASP A 50 -2.18 5.93 -5.86
CA ASP A 50 -1.11 5.86 -6.86
C ASP A 50 -0.25 7.13 -6.85
N TRP A 51 -0.89 8.30 -6.75
CA TRP A 51 -0.17 9.58 -6.67
C TRP A 51 0.64 9.73 -5.38
N ILE A 52 0.07 9.27 -4.25
CA ILE A 52 0.80 9.24 -2.96
C ILE A 52 2.04 8.35 -3.08
N ALA A 53 1.93 7.17 -3.68
CA ALA A 53 3.05 6.26 -3.86
C ALA A 53 4.17 6.88 -4.71
N VAL A 54 3.82 7.51 -5.84
CA VAL A 54 4.79 8.25 -6.68
C VAL A 54 5.47 9.37 -5.90
N GLY A 55 4.71 10.14 -5.11
CA GLY A 55 5.25 11.21 -4.28
C GLY A 55 6.23 10.71 -3.21
N ASP A 56 5.90 9.59 -2.54
CA ASP A 56 6.75 8.94 -1.56
C ASP A 56 8.06 8.43 -2.18
N ASP A 57 8.00 7.84 -3.38
CA ASP A 57 9.18 7.36 -4.11
C ASP A 57 10.12 8.50 -4.53
N ILE A 58 9.55 9.62 -5.02
CA ILE A 58 10.32 10.83 -5.34
C ILE A 58 11.03 11.36 -4.08
N LYS A 59 10.29 11.49 -2.98
CA LYS A 59 10.84 11.98 -1.70
C LYS A 59 11.95 11.07 -1.18
N MET A 60 11.75 9.75 -1.25
CA MET A 60 12.76 8.78 -0.85
C MET A 60 14.02 8.89 -1.72
N SER A 61 13.87 9.09 -3.03
CA SER A 61 14.97 9.24 -3.98
C SER A 61 15.79 10.50 -3.70
N ILE A 62 15.13 11.64 -3.45
CA ILE A 62 15.80 12.90 -3.07
C ILE A 62 16.59 12.70 -1.77
N ASN A 63 15.95 12.16 -0.73
CA ASN A 63 16.61 11.94 0.56
C ASN A 63 17.83 11.02 0.43
N LYS A 64 17.73 9.96 -0.40
CA LYS A 64 18.83 9.04 -0.65
C LYS A 64 20.00 9.75 -1.35
N TYR A 65 19.71 10.52 -2.39
CA TYR A 65 20.72 11.32 -3.10
C TYR A 65 21.45 12.29 -2.15
N GLU A 66 20.71 13.03 -1.32
CA GLU A 66 21.32 13.95 -0.35
C GLU A 66 22.23 13.26 0.67
N GLN A 67 21.85 12.06 1.12
CA GLN A 67 22.66 11.27 2.07
C GLN A 67 23.93 10.72 1.43
N GLU A 68 23.88 10.34 0.16
CA GLU A 68 25.03 9.84 -0.58
C GLU A 68 26.05 10.97 -0.83
N ASN A 69 25.60 12.14 -1.29
CA ASN A 69 26.50 13.29 -1.49
C ASN A 69 27.17 13.77 -0.20
N LYS A 70 26.43 13.86 0.92
CA LYS A 70 27.00 14.24 2.22
C LYS A 70 28.09 13.27 2.71
N LYS A 71 28.05 12.00 2.30
CA LYS A 71 29.07 11.01 2.65
C LYS A 71 30.31 11.12 1.77
N GLU A 72 30.14 11.55 0.52
CA GLU A 72 31.26 11.83 -0.39
C GLU A 72 32.04 13.08 0.04
N ASP A 73 31.35 14.16 0.43
CA ASP A 73 31.98 15.41 0.91
C ASP A 73 32.72 15.25 2.25
N ALA A 74 32.37 14.23 3.05
CA ALA A 74 32.95 13.96 4.36
C ALA A 74 34.18 13.02 4.33
N LYS A 75 34.60 12.57 3.14
CA LYS A 75 35.70 11.63 2.93
C LYS A 75 36.94 12.34 2.38
#